data_AF-A0A093ZE28-F1
#
_entry.id   AF-A0A093ZE28-F1
#
_cell.length_a   1.000
_cell.length_b   1.000
_cell.length_c   1.000
_cell.angle_alpha   90.00
_cell.angle_beta   90.00
_cell.angle_gamma   90.00
#
_symmetry.space_group_name_H-M   'P 1'
#
loop_
_entity.id
_entity.type
_entity.pdbx_description
1 polymer ?
#
loop_
_entity_poly.entity_id
_entity_poly.type
_entity_poly.pdbx_seq_one_letter_code
_entity_poly.pdbx_strand_id
1 'polypeptide(L)'
;MAQPKLIDISAPGVKMSEEDVRPLREEVARLLGRSQKGFPGAQPVSFSRKHIGELMKQDYYVCEKSDGQRYLLYCTADPNTGDEAHFLIDRRNDFWY
;
A
#
# COMPACT_ATOMS: atom_id res chain seq x y z
N MET A 1 6.32 27.53 1.84
CA MET A 1 6.96 26.76 0.76
C MET A 1 5.85 26.15 -0.07
N ALA A 2 5.85 26.35 -1.38
CA ALA A 2 4.80 25.80 -2.24
C ALA A 2 5.00 24.28 -2.35
N GLN A 3 4.01 23.49 -1.92
CA GLN A 3 4.02 22.05 -2.20
C GLN A 3 4.08 21.86 -3.72
N PRO A 4 5.00 21.03 -4.26
CA PRO A 4 5.04 20.75 -5.68
C PRO A 4 3.69 20.18 -6.10
N LYS A 5 3.14 20.70 -7.20
CA LYS A 5 1.92 20.16 -7.80
C LYS A 5 2.21 18.70 -8.15
N LEU A 6 1.50 17.74 -7.57
CA LEU A 6 1.54 16.34 -8.00
C LEU A 6 1.06 16.29 -9.46
N ILE A 7 2.01 16.13 -10.40
CA ILE A 7 1.74 16.13 -11.85
C ILE A 7 1.38 14.72 -12.34
N ASP A 8 1.69 13.67 -11.57
CA ASP A 8 1.39 12.27 -11.89
C ASP A 8 1.06 11.46 -10.63
N ILE A 9 -0.17 10.95 -10.54
CA ILE A 9 -0.62 10.13 -9.40
C ILE A 9 0.01 8.73 -9.38
N SER A 10 0.69 8.32 -10.46
CA SER A 10 1.43 7.06 -10.53
C SER A 10 2.86 7.15 -9.99
N ALA A 11 3.37 8.37 -9.78
CA ALA A 11 4.68 8.68 -9.23
C ALA A 11 4.55 9.72 -8.11
N PRO A 12 4.06 9.31 -6.92
CA PRO A 12 3.65 10.24 -5.87
C PRO A 12 4.82 10.86 -5.09
N GLY A 13 6.06 10.56 -5.47
CA GLY A 13 7.28 10.96 -4.77
C GLY A 13 8.52 10.37 -5.42
N VAL A 14 9.58 10.22 -4.64
CA VAL A 14 10.83 9.58 -5.10
C VAL A 14 10.76 8.08 -4.84
N LYS A 15 10.92 7.27 -5.90
CA LYS A 15 11.01 5.82 -5.76
C LYS A 15 12.33 5.43 -5.10
N MET A 16 12.26 4.60 -4.07
CA MET A 16 13.44 4.07 -3.38
C MET A 16 14.18 3.01 -4.21
N SER A 17 15.49 2.86 -3.94
CA SER A 17 16.30 1.81 -4.54
C SER A 17 15.96 0.43 -3.96
N GLU A 18 16.22 -0.65 -4.69
CA GLU A 18 15.97 -2.00 -4.17
C GLU A 18 16.80 -2.33 -2.91
N GLU A 19 17.98 -1.74 -2.76
CA GLU A 19 18.84 -1.91 -1.58
C GLU A 19 18.17 -1.31 -0.34
N ASP A 20 17.61 -0.10 -0.47
CA ASP A 20 16.95 0.62 0.63
C ASP A 20 15.57 0.03 0.96
N VAL A 21 14.86 -0.52 -0.03
CA VAL A 21 13.50 -1.08 0.15
C VAL A 21 13.50 -2.43 0.86
N ARG A 22 14.57 -3.23 0.71
CA ARG A 22 14.65 -4.56 1.29
C ARG A 22 14.39 -4.59 2.81
N PRO A 23 15.06 -3.78 3.66
CA PRO A 23 14.79 -3.78 5.10
C PRO A 23 13.35 -3.35 5.41
N LEU A 24 12.78 -2.40 4.66
CA LEU A 24 11.40 -1.95 4.85
C LEU A 24 10.39 -3.06 4.54
N ARG A 25 10.60 -3.86 3.47
CA ARG A 25 9.76 -5.03 3.17
C ARG A 25 9.81 -6.08 4.28
N GLU A 26 10.96 -6.26 4.91
CA GLU A 26 11.14 -7.16 6.06
C GLU A 26 10.42 -6.64 7.31
N GLU A 27 10.52 -5.34 7.55
CA GLU A 27 9.82 -4.69 8.65
C GLU A 27 8.30 -4.76 8.50
N VAL A 28 7.77 -4.45 7.31
CA VAL A 28 6.33 -4.58 7.01
C VAL A 28 5.87 -6.04 7.18
N ALA A 29 6.66 -7.01 6.74
CA ALA A 29 6.32 -8.43 6.93
C ALA A 29 6.28 -8.80 8.42
N ARG A 30 7.26 -8.36 9.21
CA ARG A 30 7.31 -8.57 10.66
C ARG A 30 6.14 -7.90 11.38
N LEU A 31 5.80 -6.66 11.02
CA LEU A 31 4.66 -5.91 11.55
C LEU A 31 3.34 -6.67 11.33
N LEU A 32 3.19 -7.30 10.16
CA LEU A 32 2.02 -8.09 9.79
C LEU A 32 2.09 -9.56 10.25
N GLY A 33 3.11 -9.96 11.00
CA GLY A 33 3.26 -11.32 11.51
C GLY A 33 3.45 -12.40 10.43
N ARG A 34 4.08 -12.05 9.30
CA ARG A 34 4.26 -12.93 8.13
C ARG A 34 5.73 -13.04 7.72
N SER A 35 6.10 -14.16 7.10
CA SER A 35 7.44 -14.36 6.50
C SER A 35 7.54 -13.86 5.06
N GLN A 36 6.43 -13.80 4.33
CA GLN A 36 6.39 -13.35 2.93
C GLN A 36 6.54 -11.83 2.84
N LYS A 37 7.54 -11.38 2.08
CA LYS A 37 7.94 -9.96 1.90
C LYS A 37 7.31 -9.26 0.69
N GLY A 38 6.35 -9.91 0.02
CA GLY A 38 5.63 -9.36 -1.12
C GLY A 38 4.58 -8.33 -0.71
N PHE A 39 3.96 -7.67 -1.69
CA PHE A 39 2.92 -6.66 -1.43
C PHE A 39 1.82 -7.21 -0.51
N PRO A 40 1.55 -6.57 0.64
CA PRO A 40 0.64 -7.12 1.63
C PRO A 40 -0.83 -6.77 1.39
N GLY A 41 -1.13 -5.82 0.49
CA GLY A 41 -2.49 -5.36 0.25
C GLY A 41 -3.35 -6.42 -0.46
N ALA A 42 -4.54 -6.68 0.07
CA ALA A 42 -5.50 -7.61 -0.52
C ALA A 42 -5.90 -7.19 -1.95
N GLN A 43 -6.01 -8.14 -2.88
CA GLN A 43 -6.47 -7.87 -4.26
C GLN A 43 -7.96 -8.26 -4.39
N PRO A 44 -8.80 -7.38 -4.97
CA PRO A 44 -10.20 -7.72 -5.19
C PRO A 44 -10.34 -8.77 -6.29
N VAL A 45 -11.48 -9.48 -6.28
CA VAL A 45 -11.87 -10.41 -7.34
C VAL A 45 -13.04 -9.84 -8.14
N SER A 46 -13.15 -10.22 -9.41
CA SER A 46 -14.28 -9.81 -10.26
C SER A 46 -15.60 -10.28 -9.67
N PHE A 47 -16.55 -9.35 -9.51
CA PHE A 47 -17.88 -9.69 -9.01
C PHE A 47 -18.65 -10.53 -10.05
N SER A 48 -19.34 -11.58 -9.61
CA SER A 48 -20.06 -12.52 -10.47
C SER A 48 -21.33 -13.00 -9.79
N ARG A 49 -22.24 -13.64 -10.54
CA ARG A 49 -23.56 -14.05 -10.05
C ARG A 49 -23.51 -14.91 -8.79
N LYS A 50 -22.50 -15.77 -8.64
CA LYS A 50 -22.31 -16.60 -7.44
C LYS A 50 -22.11 -15.78 -6.16
N HIS A 51 -21.52 -14.58 -6.27
CA HIS A 51 -21.26 -13.70 -5.12
C HIS A 51 -22.52 -13.06 -4.55
N ILE A 52 -23.62 -12.98 -5.33
CA ILE A 52 -24.92 -12.54 -4.80
C ILE A 52 -25.37 -13.48 -3.66
N GLY A 53 -25.13 -14.78 -3.81
CA GLY A 53 -25.42 -15.75 -2.76
C GLY A 53 -24.59 -15.55 -1.49
N GLU A 54 -23.35 -15.03 -1.60
CA GLU A 54 -22.51 -14.71 -0.44
C GLU A 54 -22.96 -13.42 0.25
N LEU A 55 -23.36 -12.40 -0.52
CA LEU A 55 -23.95 -11.16 0.02
C LEU A 55 -25.22 -11.41 0.84
N MET A 56 -25.95 -12.50 0.58
CA MET A 56 -27.14 -12.88 1.35
C MET A 56 -26.82 -13.62 2.66
N LYS A 57 -25.57 -14.07 2.86
CA LYS A 57 -25.15 -14.88 4.01
C LYS A 57 -24.34 -14.11 5.03
N GLN A 58 -23.71 -13.02 4.63
CA GLN A 58 -22.83 -12.22 5.47
C GLN A 58 -23.08 -10.74 5.24
N ASP A 59 -22.80 -9.93 6.24
CA ASP A 59 -22.87 -8.49 6.12
C ASP A 59 -21.68 -7.96 5.31
N TYR A 60 -21.97 -7.07 4.36
CA TYR A 60 -20.96 -6.45 3.50
C TYR A 60 -21.10 -4.93 3.52
N TYR A 61 -19.95 -4.25 3.43
CA TYR A 61 -19.87 -2.83 3.14
C TYR A 61 -19.75 -2.58 1.64
N VAL A 62 -20.23 -1.42 1.17
CA VAL A 62 -20.14 -1.00 -0.23
C VAL A 62 -19.69 0.45 -0.33
N CYS A 63 -18.85 0.73 -1.33
CA CYS A 63 -18.44 2.07 -1.74
C CYS A 63 -18.23 2.10 -3.26
N GLU A 64 -18.09 3.31 -3.80
CA GLU A 64 -17.68 3.51 -5.19
C GLU A 64 -16.25 3.00 -5.40
N LYS A 65 -16.00 2.33 -6.53
CA LYS A 65 -14.64 1.96 -6.93
C LYS A 65 -14.01 3.16 -7.62
N SER A 66 -13.12 3.84 -6.91
CA SER A 66 -12.40 4.97 -7.48
C SER A 66 -11.44 4.53 -8.58
N ASP A 67 -11.31 5.37 -9.62
CA ASP A 67 -10.38 5.22 -10.73
C ASP A 67 -9.06 5.95 -10.45
N GLY A 68 -8.41 5.57 -9.34
CA GLY A 68 -7.15 6.14 -8.89
C GLY A 68 -6.04 5.10 -8.78
N GLN A 69 -4.83 5.59 -8.44
CA GLN A 69 -3.72 4.71 -8.12
C GLN A 69 -3.77 4.32 -6.64
N ARG A 70 -3.69 3.01 -6.38
CA ARG A 70 -3.74 2.46 -5.02
C ARG A 70 -2.33 2.43 -4.42
N TYR A 71 -2.23 2.98 -3.22
CA TYR A 71 -1.08 2.85 -2.34
C TYR A 71 -1.52 2.40 -0.94
N LEU A 72 -0.64 1.73 -0.21
CA LEU A 72 -0.71 1.65 1.25
C LEU A 72 0.15 2.79 1.82
N LEU A 73 -0.30 3.41 2.91
CA LEU A 73 0.54 4.34 3.67
C LEU A 73 1.22 3.58 4.80
N TYR A 74 2.54 3.70 4.89
CA TYR A 74 3.34 3.14 5.95
C TYR A 74 4.08 4.25 6.70
N CYS A 75 3.68 4.48 7.94
CA CYS A 75 4.30 5.43 8.85
C CYS A 75 5.24 4.67 9.80
N THR A 76 6.49 5.11 9.89
CA THR A 76 7.51 4.55 10.79
C THR A 76 8.43 5.68 11.28
N ALA A 77 9.53 5.32 11.94
CA ALA A 77 10.59 6.24 12.30
C ALA A 77 11.91 5.78 11.66
N ASP A 78 12.74 6.73 11.24
CA ASP A 78 14.10 6.45 10.81
C ASP A 78 14.88 5.83 11.99
N PRO A 79 15.53 4.67 11.81
CA PRO A 79 16.15 3.94 12.91
C PRO A 79 17.41 4.62 13.47
N ASN A 80 18.01 5.55 12.73
CA ASN A 80 19.23 6.25 13.15
C ASN A 80 18.94 7.57 13.87
N THR A 81 17.93 8.29 13.39
CA THR A 81 17.58 9.64 13.88
C THR A 81 16.37 9.63 14.83
N GLY A 82 15.49 8.64 14.70
CA GLY A 82 14.20 8.59 15.39
C GLY A 82 13.15 9.53 14.78
N ASP A 83 13.49 10.23 13.70
CA ASP A 83 12.57 11.15 13.01
C ASP A 83 11.48 10.38 12.27
N GLU A 84 10.32 11.01 12.09
CA GLU A 84 9.18 10.40 11.41
C GLU A 84 9.49 10.14 9.91
N ALA A 85 9.14 8.95 9.43
CA ALA A 85 9.30 8.54 8.05
C ALA A 85 7.98 7.97 7.49
N HIS A 86 7.60 8.43 6.30
CA HIS A 86 6.36 8.02 5.63
C HIS A 86 6.64 7.48 4.25
N PHE A 87 6.01 6.35 3.93
CA PHE A 87 6.15 5.71 2.63
C PHE A 87 4.79 5.37 2.02
N LEU A 88 4.65 5.60 0.73
CA LEU A 88 3.57 5.05 -0.09
C LEU A 88 4.06 3.75 -0.74
N ILE A 89 3.29 2.67 -0.58
CA ILE A 89 3.63 1.34 -1.12
C ILE A 89 2.66 0.99 -2.24
N ASP A 90 3.18 0.82 -3.46
CA ASP A 90 2.35 0.49 -4.62
C ASP A 90 2.10 -1.03 -4.76
N ARG A 91 1.26 -1.40 -5.74
CA ARG A 91 0.93 -2.82 -6.00
C ARG A 91 2.12 -3.69 -6.44
N ARG A 92 3.22 -3.10 -6.90
CA ARG A 92 4.46 -3.79 -7.28
C ARG A 92 5.38 -3.97 -6.08
N ASN A 93 4.97 -3.51 -4.91
CA ASN A 93 5.77 -3.49 -3.69
C ASN A 93 6.96 -2.52 -3.77
N ASP A 94 6.81 -1.46 -4.58
CA ASP A 94 7.73 -0.33 -4.63
C ASP A 94 7.36 0.69 -3.55
N PHE A 95 8.37 1.31 -2.94
CA PHE A 95 8.19 2.32 -1.88
C PHE A 95 8.56 3.70 -2.43
N TRP A 96 7.74 4.69 -2.06
CA TRP A 96 7.84 6.08 -2.47
C TRP A 96 7.81 6.98 -1.23
N TYR A 97 8.64 8.02 -1.18
CA TYR A 97 8.67 9.03 -0.11
C TYR A 97 8.66 10.45 -0.68
#